data_AF-A0A7S0WGF4-F1
#
_entry.id   AF-A0A7S0WGF4-F1
#
_cell.length_a   1.000
_cell.length_b   1.000
_cell.length_c   1.000
_cell.angle_alpha   90.00
_cell.angle_beta   90.00
_cell.angle_gamma   90.00
#
_symmetry.space_group_name_H-M   'P 1'
#
loop_
_entity.id
_entity.type
_entity.pdbx_description
1 polymer ?
#
loop_
_entity_poly.entity_id
_entity_poly.type
_entity_poly.pdbx_seq_one_letter_code
_entity_poly.pdbx_strand_id
1 'polypeptide(L)'
;SVRGMCVDTTCCSVVAMNDEGEAAAPCVLWMDMRASRECDDILATADGALRVNCNGQGPVSAEWMIPKALWLKRNAPETYAASRICEYQDYINFHLTGRYVGSSNNVSVRWHFDGKTPPVTLLETLGMAELLEKWPKEILDMGDVVGGLTAEAAARCGLKEGVPVVQGGADAFVGMVGLGVIEPGQLALITGSSHLHLGVASAPLHASGIFGTYRNALVKTAPFVVEGGQTSTGSVVRWFKDLCNGDHGFYDDINAEAAEIPVGAEGLTALDHFQGNRTPHVDPLSRGVISGLTLKHTRAHVYRAILESVCCGTRLIFETMARGGYEPKEVVVAGGATRSDLWLQIHADVTGINHVVTECTDAPALGSAILAALGTNAFQDISAAVESMVRRVRVVRPNPEAHAAYAREVYPAYCRMYPSLRDVWGCTRAERSSLPASTSSSLRAIVAPSLLAADQGALAAEVNRMLDEGADWLHVDIMDGHFVPNLTIGPPVVADLRKRVGPRDVFLDCHLSVSNPATLVRALADAGASSVTFHIEVASGDDARELCRSIRAHGMRAAVACKPSTSCETSGIYDLCDENLVDMILCLSVEPGFGGQAFMPSVLDKVRALRARYP
;
A
#
# COMPACT_ATOMS: atom_id res chain seq x y z
N SER A 1 -24.06 32.15 11.12
CA SER A 1 -22.75 32.54 10.56
C SER A 1 -21.72 31.49 10.91
N VAL A 2 -20.77 31.20 10.02
CA VAL A 2 -19.62 30.32 10.32
C VAL A 2 -18.66 31.07 11.22
N ARG A 3 -18.29 30.48 12.37
CA ARG A 3 -17.41 31.12 13.36
C ARG A 3 -15.93 30.82 13.14
N GLY A 4 -15.61 29.67 12.54
CA GLY A 4 -14.26 29.22 12.24
C GLY A 4 -14.31 27.98 11.35
N MET A 5 -13.16 27.58 10.85
CA MET A 5 -12.99 26.38 10.04
C MET A 5 -11.72 25.64 10.44
N CYS A 6 -11.71 24.33 10.24
CA CYS A 6 -10.56 23.45 10.40
C CYS A 6 -10.56 22.48 9.22
N VAL A 7 -9.37 22.06 8.80
CA VAL A 7 -9.19 21.08 7.72
C VAL A 7 -8.43 19.91 8.30
N ASP A 8 -8.92 18.70 8.07
CA ASP A 8 -8.16 17.46 8.23
C ASP A 8 -7.77 16.87 6.87
N THR A 9 -6.69 16.12 6.82
CA THR A 9 -6.18 15.52 5.57
C THR A 9 -5.63 14.12 5.81
N THR A 10 -5.43 13.35 4.75
CA THR A 10 -4.66 12.08 4.82
C THR A 10 -3.29 12.30 5.48
N CYS A 11 -2.84 11.33 6.27
CA CYS A 11 -1.55 11.40 6.94
C CYS A 11 -0.36 11.15 5.99
N CYS A 12 0.52 12.14 5.87
CA CYS A 12 1.79 12.11 5.14
C CYS A 12 1.70 12.09 3.60
N SER A 13 0.92 13.01 3.04
CA SER A 13 0.96 13.43 1.62
C SER A 13 1.89 14.65 1.47
N VAL A 14 3.04 14.46 0.83
CA VAL A 14 4.13 15.45 0.81
C VAL A 14 4.01 16.42 -0.37
N VAL A 15 4.16 17.72 -0.11
CA VAL A 15 4.13 18.79 -1.11
C VAL A 15 5.46 19.56 -1.09
N ALA A 16 6.05 19.75 -2.26
CA ALA A 16 7.19 20.64 -2.48
C ALA A 16 6.66 21.96 -3.07
N MET A 17 6.97 23.12 -2.47
CA MET A 17 6.55 24.44 -2.94
C MET A 17 7.73 25.33 -3.31
N ASN A 18 7.56 26.13 -4.37
CA ASN A 18 8.50 27.19 -4.73
C ASN A 18 8.40 28.40 -3.78
N ASP A 19 9.17 29.46 -4.07
CA ASP A 19 9.23 30.67 -3.26
C ASP A 19 7.89 31.42 -3.19
N GLU A 20 7.11 31.34 -4.26
CA GLU A 20 5.76 31.89 -4.37
C GLU A 20 4.71 31.08 -3.58
N GLY A 21 5.06 29.88 -3.12
CA GLY A 21 4.15 28.97 -2.41
C GLY A 21 3.30 28.09 -3.33
N GLU A 22 3.61 28.04 -4.62
CA GLU A 22 2.97 27.16 -5.59
C GLU A 22 3.63 25.78 -5.59
N ALA A 23 2.84 24.74 -5.87
CA ALA A 23 3.35 23.37 -5.92
C ALA A 23 4.36 23.21 -7.08
N ALA A 24 5.58 22.78 -6.76
CA ALA A 24 6.66 22.57 -7.73
C ALA A 24 6.49 21.27 -8.54
N ALA A 25 5.71 20.33 -8.01
CA ALA A 25 5.39 19.04 -8.64
C ALA A 25 4.07 18.50 -8.05
N PRO A 26 3.46 17.47 -8.67
CA PRO A 26 2.34 16.75 -8.05
C PRO A 26 2.68 16.24 -6.65
N CYS A 27 1.70 16.31 -5.74
CA CYS A 27 1.85 15.83 -4.36
C CYS A 27 2.17 14.32 -4.32
N VAL A 28 3.15 13.94 -3.50
CA VAL A 28 3.48 12.54 -3.23
C VAL A 28 2.54 12.00 -2.16
N LEU A 29 1.43 11.42 -2.62
CA LEU A 29 0.33 10.93 -1.76
C LEU A 29 0.80 9.91 -0.71
N TRP A 30 0.08 9.84 0.41
CA TRP A 30 0.38 8.94 1.53
C TRP A 30 0.65 7.49 1.10
N MET A 31 -0.18 6.94 0.20
CA MET A 31 -0.11 5.55 -0.28
C MET A 31 1.03 5.27 -1.28
N ASP A 32 1.81 6.27 -1.65
CA ASP A 32 2.92 6.12 -2.57
C ASP A 32 4.08 5.37 -1.92
N MET A 33 4.52 4.28 -2.58
CA MET A 33 5.54 3.37 -2.06
C MET A 33 6.90 3.51 -2.76
N ARG A 34 7.10 4.53 -3.62
CA ARG A 34 8.33 4.70 -4.40
C ARG A 34 9.60 4.81 -3.55
N ALA A 35 9.47 5.30 -2.32
CA ALA A 35 10.55 5.47 -1.36
C ALA A 35 10.89 4.19 -0.56
N SER A 36 10.49 3.01 -1.03
CA SER A 36 10.72 1.74 -0.31
C SER A 36 12.21 1.43 -0.13
N ARG A 37 13.05 1.75 -1.11
CA ARG A 37 14.51 1.58 -0.99
C ARG A 37 15.09 2.52 0.06
N GLU A 38 14.65 3.77 0.09
CA GLU A 38 15.08 4.78 1.06
C GLU A 38 14.75 4.37 2.50
N CYS A 39 13.67 3.60 2.71
CA CYS A 39 13.33 3.07 4.03
C CYS A 39 14.42 2.14 4.58
N ASP A 40 15.01 1.30 3.74
CA ASP A 40 16.09 0.40 4.13
C ASP A 40 17.33 1.18 4.56
N ASP A 41 17.68 2.23 3.80
CA ASP A 41 18.81 3.11 4.13
C ASP A 41 18.58 3.88 5.44
N ILE A 42 17.36 4.37 5.66
CA ILE A 42 16.97 5.07 6.90
C ILE A 42 17.03 4.11 8.08
N LEU A 43 16.51 2.89 7.94
CA LEU A 43 16.57 1.90 9.00
C LEU A 43 18.01 1.49 9.31
N ALA A 44 18.87 1.39 8.30
CA ALA A 44 20.29 1.05 8.45
C ALA A 44 21.10 2.11 9.22
N THR A 45 20.60 3.35 9.37
CA THR A 45 21.25 4.37 10.21
C THR A 45 21.29 3.98 11.69
N ALA A 46 20.31 3.18 12.15
CA ALA A 46 20.09 2.86 13.55
C ALA A 46 20.05 4.10 14.48
N ASP A 47 19.66 5.26 13.93
CA ASP A 47 19.63 6.52 14.67
C ASP A 47 18.59 6.50 15.80
N GLY A 48 18.90 7.14 16.93
CA GLY A 48 18.03 7.19 18.10
C GLY A 48 16.67 7.86 17.85
N ALA A 49 16.57 8.75 16.85
CA ALA A 49 15.31 9.37 16.43
C ALA A 49 14.30 8.34 15.89
N LEU A 50 14.77 7.18 15.42
CA LEU A 50 13.89 6.10 15.01
C LEU A 50 13.08 5.54 16.19
N ARG A 51 13.47 5.76 17.47
CA ARG A 51 12.73 5.31 18.66
C ARG A 51 11.24 5.70 18.65
N VAL A 52 10.90 6.86 18.10
CA VAL A 52 9.52 7.37 18.05
C VAL A 52 8.60 6.39 17.31
N ASN A 53 9.13 5.74 16.25
CA ASN A 53 8.40 4.75 15.46
C ASN A 53 8.98 3.34 15.70
N CYS A 54 8.15 2.39 16.12
CA CYS A 54 8.53 0.98 16.31
C CYS A 54 9.77 0.76 17.22
N ASN A 55 10.01 1.66 18.19
CA ASN A 55 11.17 1.62 19.09
C ASN A 55 12.53 1.55 18.37
N GLY A 56 12.65 2.11 17.16
CA GLY A 56 13.86 2.09 16.36
C GLY A 56 14.21 0.72 15.73
N GLN A 57 13.34 -0.29 15.87
CA GLN A 57 13.56 -1.64 15.33
C GLN A 57 12.94 -1.85 13.94
N GLY A 58 12.26 -0.83 13.42
CA GLY A 58 11.55 -0.88 12.15
C GLY A 58 10.16 -1.54 12.23
N PRO A 59 9.39 -1.46 11.14
CA PRO A 59 9.81 -0.99 9.83
C PRO A 59 9.77 0.54 9.76
N VAL A 60 10.58 1.11 8.88
CA VAL A 60 10.36 2.46 8.35
C VAL A 60 9.43 2.32 7.15
N SER A 61 8.38 3.14 7.06
CA SER A 61 7.42 3.05 5.94
C SER A 61 7.70 4.09 4.87
N ALA A 62 7.57 3.70 3.60
CA ALA A 62 7.73 4.60 2.45
C ALA A 62 6.66 5.70 2.42
N GLU A 63 5.58 5.51 3.16
CA GLU A 63 4.48 6.46 3.31
C GLU A 63 4.93 7.74 4.07
N TRP A 64 6.08 7.73 4.75
CA TRP A 64 6.51 8.77 5.70
C TRP A 64 7.33 9.91 5.07
N MET A 65 7.43 11.04 5.78
CA MET A 65 8.02 12.28 5.27
C MET A 65 9.50 12.12 4.91
N ILE A 66 10.30 11.57 5.82
CA ILE A 66 11.76 11.44 5.61
C ILE A 66 12.08 10.52 4.42
N PRO A 67 11.49 9.31 4.29
CA PRO A 67 11.65 8.50 3.08
C PRO A 67 11.28 9.22 1.79
N LYS A 68 10.15 9.92 1.75
CA LYS A 68 9.72 10.68 0.56
C LYS A 68 10.66 11.82 0.22
N ALA A 69 11.10 12.59 1.22
CA ALA A 69 12.07 13.66 1.03
C ALA A 69 13.43 13.13 0.54
N LEU A 70 13.89 11.99 1.06
CA LEU A 70 15.12 11.34 0.61
C LEU A 70 15.01 10.83 -0.83
N TRP A 71 13.84 10.28 -1.19
CA TRP A 71 13.57 9.87 -2.56
C TRP A 71 13.57 11.08 -3.51
N LEU A 72 12.91 12.18 -3.14
CA LEU A 72 12.93 13.42 -3.93
C LEU A 72 14.36 13.93 -4.11
N LYS A 73 15.16 13.96 -3.05
CA LYS A 73 16.56 14.39 -3.12
C LYS A 73 17.39 13.59 -4.13
N ARG A 74 17.17 12.28 -4.20
CA ARG A 74 17.97 11.35 -5.03
C ARG A 74 17.46 11.24 -6.46
N ASN A 75 16.16 11.27 -6.65
CA ASN A 75 15.51 10.89 -7.91
C ASN A 75 14.78 12.04 -8.60
N ALA A 76 14.47 13.13 -7.88
CA ALA A 76 13.80 14.32 -8.40
C ALA A 76 14.44 15.61 -7.83
N PRO A 77 15.76 15.82 -8.05
CA PRO A 77 16.52 16.91 -7.43
C PRO A 77 15.98 18.30 -7.78
N GLU A 78 15.39 18.47 -8.97
CA GLU A 78 14.69 19.71 -9.37
C GLU A 78 13.46 19.98 -8.50
N THR A 79 12.69 18.94 -8.16
CA THR A 79 11.57 19.05 -7.23
C THR A 79 12.06 19.31 -5.81
N TYR A 80 13.12 18.60 -5.39
CA TYR A 80 13.72 18.80 -4.07
C TYR A 80 14.38 20.18 -3.90
N ALA A 81 14.74 20.86 -4.99
CA ALA A 81 15.25 22.22 -4.97
C ALA A 81 14.21 23.27 -4.53
N ALA A 82 12.93 22.92 -4.52
CA ALA A 82 11.84 23.71 -3.95
C ALA A 82 12.19 24.30 -2.58
N SER A 83 11.85 25.55 -2.32
CA SER A 83 12.25 26.24 -1.09
C SER A 83 11.52 25.75 0.15
N ARG A 84 10.36 25.10 -0.02
CA ARG A 84 9.56 24.52 1.06
C ARG A 84 9.17 23.09 0.74
N ILE A 85 9.17 22.24 1.76
CA ILE A 85 8.64 20.86 1.71
C ILE A 85 7.75 20.71 2.94
N CYS A 86 6.52 20.24 2.79
CA CYS A 86 5.55 20.23 3.88
C CYS A 86 4.46 19.16 3.70
N GLU A 87 3.59 19.07 4.69
CA GLU A 87 2.38 18.26 4.61
C GLU A 87 1.35 18.92 3.70
N TYR A 88 0.48 18.12 3.08
CA TYR A 88 -0.64 18.64 2.28
C TYR A 88 -1.56 19.57 3.08
N GLN A 89 -1.72 19.33 4.39
CA GLN A 89 -2.45 20.23 5.27
C GLN A 89 -1.78 21.61 5.40
N ASP A 90 -0.45 21.64 5.54
CA ASP A 90 0.32 22.88 5.68
C ASP A 90 0.20 23.71 4.39
N TYR A 91 0.23 23.05 3.23
CA TYR A 91 -0.05 23.65 1.92
C TYR A 91 -1.45 24.29 1.86
N ILE A 92 -2.50 23.56 2.28
CA ILE A 92 -3.87 24.11 2.32
C ILE A 92 -3.94 25.32 3.26
N ASN A 93 -3.42 25.19 4.48
CA ASN A 93 -3.42 26.27 5.46
C ASN A 93 -2.67 27.51 4.98
N PHE A 94 -1.56 27.32 4.26
CA PHE A 94 -0.82 28.41 3.62
C PHE A 94 -1.68 29.17 2.62
N HIS A 95 -2.40 28.48 1.73
CA HIS A 95 -3.30 29.15 0.78
C HIS A 95 -4.54 29.77 1.44
N LEU A 96 -5.01 29.21 2.56
CA LEU A 96 -6.13 29.77 3.31
C LEU A 96 -5.75 31.03 4.09
N THR A 97 -4.52 31.13 4.62
CA THR A 97 -4.15 32.15 5.62
C THR A 97 -2.92 32.99 5.28
N GLY A 98 -2.14 32.59 4.28
CA GLY A 98 -0.83 33.15 3.96
C GLY A 98 0.29 32.75 4.94
N ARG A 99 0.02 31.90 5.94
CA ARG A 99 1.00 31.50 6.96
C ARG A 99 1.52 30.09 6.71
N TYR A 100 2.84 29.95 6.69
CA TYR A 100 3.52 28.66 6.56
C TYR A 100 3.83 28.09 7.94
N VAL A 101 2.93 27.23 8.44
CA VAL A 101 3.01 26.61 9.76
C VAL A 101 2.76 25.10 9.64
N GLY A 102 3.31 24.33 10.56
CA GLY A 102 3.13 22.87 10.62
C GLY A 102 2.19 22.44 11.74
N SER A 103 1.52 21.30 11.56
CA SER A 103 0.75 20.66 12.63
C SER A 103 1.64 19.83 13.56
N SER A 104 1.49 19.98 14.87
CA SER A 104 2.16 19.12 15.85
C SER A 104 1.74 17.65 15.72
N ASN A 105 0.51 17.39 15.27
CA ASN A 105 0.07 16.06 14.92
C ASN A 105 0.91 15.49 13.76
N ASN A 106 0.99 16.17 12.62
CA ASN A 106 1.69 15.64 11.44
C ASN A 106 3.19 15.48 11.67
N VAL A 107 3.87 16.43 12.33
CA VAL A 107 5.31 16.26 12.57
C VAL A 107 5.61 15.15 13.57
N SER A 108 4.75 14.98 14.58
CA SER A 108 4.90 13.87 15.53
C SER A 108 4.61 12.52 14.85
N VAL A 109 3.64 12.50 13.93
CA VAL A 109 3.16 11.31 13.24
C VAL A 109 3.83 11.20 11.86
N ARG A 110 4.80 10.31 11.71
CA ARG A 110 5.52 10.01 10.44
C ARG A 110 6.66 10.97 10.03
N TRP A 111 7.00 12.00 10.81
CA TRP A 111 8.21 12.80 10.54
C TRP A 111 9.34 12.53 11.54
N HIS A 112 9.16 11.57 12.46
CA HIS A 112 10.13 11.21 13.51
C HIS A 112 10.42 12.31 14.54
N PHE A 113 9.54 13.30 14.70
CA PHE A 113 9.71 14.27 15.78
C PHE A 113 9.40 13.63 17.14
N ASP A 114 10.15 14.00 18.18
CA ASP A 114 9.74 13.75 19.57
C ASP A 114 8.95 14.98 20.04
N GLY A 115 7.63 14.94 19.82
CA GLY A 115 6.75 16.10 19.98
C GLY A 115 7.02 17.13 18.89
N LYS A 116 7.54 18.31 19.28
CA LYS A 116 7.88 19.39 18.34
C LYS A 116 9.38 19.45 18.00
N THR A 117 10.18 18.51 18.52
CA THR A 117 11.63 18.48 18.32
C THR A 117 11.99 17.67 17.08
N PRO A 118 12.65 18.25 16.06
CA PRO A 118 12.98 17.55 14.82
C PRO A 118 14.12 16.53 15.00
N PRO A 119 14.19 15.49 14.15
CA PRO A 119 15.22 14.45 14.19
C PRO A 119 16.52 14.90 13.49
N VAL A 120 17.22 15.89 14.07
CA VAL A 120 18.39 16.54 13.44
C VAL A 120 19.49 15.54 13.09
N THR A 121 19.87 14.65 14.01
CA THR A 121 20.97 13.68 13.80
C THR A 121 20.68 12.69 12.67
N LEU A 122 19.42 12.26 12.55
CA LEU A 122 18.97 11.40 11.46
C LEU A 122 19.09 12.10 10.11
N LEU A 123 18.67 13.37 10.04
CA LEU A 123 18.81 14.15 8.80
C LEU A 123 20.26 14.39 8.42
N GLU A 124 21.13 14.72 9.39
CA GLU A 124 22.56 14.89 9.17
C GLU A 124 23.21 13.59 8.64
N THR A 125 22.86 12.45 9.24
CA THR A 125 23.36 11.12 8.84
C THR A 125 22.94 10.76 7.41
N LEU A 126 21.74 11.14 7.01
CA LEU A 126 21.21 10.95 5.64
C LEU A 126 21.70 12.04 4.66
N GLY A 127 22.48 13.01 5.15
CA GLY A 127 22.97 14.14 4.40
C GLY A 127 21.87 15.11 3.97
N MET A 128 20.75 15.21 4.68
CA MET A 128 19.56 16.04 4.37
C MET A 128 19.33 17.18 5.39
N ALA A 129 20.39 17.71 6.01
CA ALA A 129 20.27 18.75 7.04
C ALA A 129 19.52 20.00 6.54
N GLU A 130 19.62 20.32 5.25
CA GLU A 130 18.92 21.44 4.61
C GLU A 130 17.39 21.30 4.61
N LEU A 131 16.85 20.10 4.80
CA LEU A 131 15.42 19.85 4.90
C LEU A 131 14.80 20.59 6.10
N LEU A 132 15.59 20.80 7.17
CA LEU A 132 15.16 21.58 8.33
C LEU A 132 14.77 23.02 7.95
N GLU A 133 15.44 23.61 6.96
CA GLU A 133 15.14 24.97 6.47
C GLU A 133 13.92 25.01 5.55
N LYS A 134 13.60 23.89 4.90
CA LYS A 134 12.43 23.75 4.02
C LYS A 134 11.15 23.47 4.81
N TRP A 135 11.23 22.81 5.97
CA TRP A 135 10.09 22.51 6.83
C TRP A 135 9.53 23.77 7.54
N PRO A 136 8.23 23.76 7.92
CA PRO A 136 7.68 24.81 8.76
C PRO A 136 8.45 24.96 10.07
N LYS A 137 8.82 26.19 10.42
CA LYS A 137 9.54 26.49 11.68
C LYS A 137 8.61 26.66 12.87
N GLU A 138 7.40 27.16 12.63
CA GLU A 138 6.36 27.30 13.64
C GLU A 138 5.44 26.08 13.58
N ILE A 139 5.33 25.37 14.71
CA ILE A 139 4.51 24.16 14.84
C ILE A 139 3.37 24.40 15.84
N LEU A 140 2.14 24.41 15.34
CA LEU A 140 0.92 24.65 16.11
C LEU A 140 0.27 23.34 16.57
N ASP A 141 -0.40 23.36 17.72
CA ASP A 141 -1.16 22.21 18.16
C ASP A 141 -2.55 22.17 17.53
N MET A 142 -3.16 20.99 17.42
CA MET A 142 -4.54 20.88 16.96
C MET A 142 -5.46 21.74 17.85
N GLY A 143 -6.30 22.56 17.22
CA GLY A 143 -7.18 23.51 17.91
C GLY A 143 -6.59 24.93 18.07
N ASP A 144 -5.29 25.14 17.84
CA ASP A 144 -4.69 26.48 17.83
C ASP A 144 -5.06 27.21 16.53
N VAL A 145 -5.24 28.54 16.59
CA VAL A 145 -5.58 29.34 15.40
C VAL A 145 -4.37 29.52 14.51
N VAL A 146 -4.47 29.08 13.26
CA VAL A 146 -3.47 29.34 12.22
C VAL A 146 -3.54 30.80 11.80
N GLY A 147 -4.71 31.32 11.48
CA GLY A 147 -4.87 32.70 11.00
C GLY A 147 -6.30 33.00 10.58
N GLY A 148 -6.53 34.15 9.96
CA GLY A 148 -7.81 34.45 9.32
C GLY A 148 -7.78 34.05 7.84
N LEU A 149 -8.93 33.67 7.30
CA LEU A 149 -9.08 33.51 5.85
C LEU A 149 -8.63 34.78 5.11
N THR A 150 -7.78 34.61 4.10
CA THR A 150 -7.45 35.69 3.16
C THR A 150 -8.69 36.09 2.37
N ALA A 151 -8.69 37.30 1.79
CA ALA A 151 -9.78 37.76 0.93
C ALA A 151 -10.04 36.80 -0.25
N GLU A 152 -8.98 36.28 -0.87
CA GLU A 152 -9.08 35.33 -1.98
C GLU A 152 -9.69 33.99 -1.53
N ALA A 153 -9.17 33.41 -0.45
CA ALA A 153 -9.69 32.15 0.08
C ALA A 153 -11.14 32.29 0.53
N ALA A 154 -11.49 33.40 1.19
CA ALA A 154 -12.85 33.71 1.58
C ALA A 154 -13.81 33.77 0.38
N ALA A 155 -13.41 34.43 -0.71
CA ALA A 155 -14.21 34.49 -1.94
C ALA A 155 -14.41 33.10 -2.56
N ARG A 156 -13.37 32.27 -2.61
CA ARG A 156 -13.43 30.89 -3.15
C ARG A 156 -14.30 29.95 -2.30
N CYS A 157 -14.25 30.09 -0.98
CA CYS A 157 -15.03 29.28 -0.06
C CYS A 157 -16.47 29.78 0.15
N GLY A 158 -16.82 30.98 -0.34
CA GLY A 158 -18.11 31.62 -0.05
C GLY A 158 -18.26 32.01 1.43
N LEU A 159 -17.15 32.36 2.08
CA LEU A 159 -17.07 32.74 3.50
C LEU A 159 -16.64 34.20 3.66
N LYS A 160 -16.70 34.70 4.89
CA LYS A 160 -16.23 36.05 5.21
C LYS A 160 -14.71 36.05 5.36
N GLU A 161 -14.05 37.08 4.83
CA GLU A 161 -12.64 37.35 5.12
C GLU A 161 -12.39 37.42 6.63
N GLY A 162 -11.27 36.86 7.07
CA GLY A 162 -10.87 36.84 8.48
C GLY A 162 -11.58 35.79 9.33
N VAL A 163 -12.43 34.92 8.78
CA VAL A 163 -12.91 33.73 9.50
C VAL A 163 -11.69 32.93 9.99
N PRO A 164 -11.58 32.63 11.30
CA PRO A 164 -10.47 31.87 11.84
C PRO A 164 -10.33 30.49 11.18
N VAL A 165 -9.12 30.21 10.71
CA VAL A 165 -8.66 28.88 10.27
C VAL A 165 -7.88 28.28 11.44
N VAL A 166 -8.29 27.10 11.87
CA VAL A 166 -7.78 26.40 13.05
C VAL A 166 -6.97 25.18 12.61
N GLN A 167 -5.85 24.95 13.29
CA GLN A 167 -4.95 23.87 12.97
C GLN A 167 -5.63 22.51 13.22
N GLY A 168 -5.68 21.69 12.18
CA GLY A 168 -6.07 20.29 12.26
C GLY A 168 -4.85 19.38 12.26
N GLY A 169 -5.08 18.10 11.93
CA GLY A 169 -4.02 17.11 11.70
C GLY A 169 -4.45 16.06 10.69
N ALA A 170 -3.83 14.89 10.79
CA ALA A 170 -4.24 13.69 10.11
C ALA A 170 -5.69 13.31 10.44
N ASP A 171 -6.45 12.98 9.40
CA ASP A 171 -7.86 12.56 9.41
C ASP A 171 -8.20 11.57 10.54
N ALA A 172 -7.39 10.53 10.74
CA ALA A 172 -7.63 9.52 11.77
C ALA A 172 -7.51 10.07 13.19
N PHE A 173 -6.58 11.00 13.44
CA PHE A 173 -6.37 11.63 14.75
C PHE A 173 -7.41 12.71 15.02
N VAL A 174 -7.79 13.48 14.00
CA VAL A 174 -8.94 14.38 14.09
C VAL A 174 -10.22 13.57 14.32
N GLY A 175 -10.34 12.40 13.69
CA GLY A 175 -11.39 11.43 13.94
C GLY A 175 -11.47 10.95 15.39
N MET A 176 -10.34 10.81 16.11
CA MET A 176 -10.36 10.51 17.55
C MET A 176 -11.10 11.60 18.34
N VAL A 177 -10.87 12.88 18.00
CA VAL A 177 -11.59 14.01 18.61
C VAL A 177 -13.09 13.92 18.32
N GLY A 178 -13.47 13.65 17.07
CA GLY A 178 -14.87 13.47 16.67
C GLY A 178 -15.58 12.26 17.32
N LEU A 179 -14.82 11.26 17.76
CA LEU A 179 -15.31 10.12 18.53
C LEU A 179 -15.34 10.38 20.05
N GLY A 180 -14.81 11.52 20.49
CA GLY A 180 -14.63 11.83 21.91
C GLY A 180 -13.61 10.92 22.61
N VAL A 181 -12.63 10.44 21.85
CA VAL A 181 -11.48 9.67 22.34
C VAL A 181 -10.36 10.67 22.62
N ILE A 182 -10.36 11.24 23.82
CA ILE A 182 -9.42 12.30 24.24
C ILE A 182 -8.82 12.06 25.63
N GLU A 183 -9.19 10.98 26.32
CA GLU A 183 -8.75 10.67 27.69
C GLU A 183 -7.94 9.36 27.76
N PRO A 184 -6.94 9.26 28.65
CA PRO A 184 -6.16 8.03 28.83
C PRO A 184 -7.00 6.76 29.05
N GLY A 185 -6.68 5.71 28.31
CA GLY A 185 -7.37 4.42 28.35
C GLY A 185 -8.53 4.31 27.36
N GLN A 186 -8.90 5.39 26.66
CA GLN A 186 -9.82 5.30 25.52
C GLN A 186 -9.06 4.88 24.25
N LEU A 187 -9.74 4.16 23.36
CA LEU A 187 -9.24 3.76 22.05
C LEU A 187 -10.27 4.04 20.96
N ALA A 188 -9.83 4.67 19.88
CA ALA A 188 -10.59 4.74 18.64
C ALA A 188 -10.26 3.50 17.78
N LEU A 189 -11.30 2.74 17.44
CA LEU A 189 -11.24 1.63 16.48
C LEU A 189 -11.89 2.11 15.17
N ILE A 190 -11.07 2.58 14.24
CA ILE A 190 -11.54 3.11 12.95
C ILE A 190 -11.57 1.94 11.96
N THR A 191 -12.77 1.62 11.46
CA THR A 191 -13.03 0.43 10.64
C THR A 191 -13.30 0.78 9.19
N GLY A 192 -12.62 0.10 8.26
CA GLY A 192 -12.73 0.32 6.84
C GLY A 192 -12.22 -0.88 6.05
N SER A 193 -11.54 -0.64 4.93
CA SER A 193 -10.79 -1.72 4.25
C SER A 193 -9.75 -2.36 5.18
N SER A 194 -9.18 -1.56 6.07
CA SER A 194 -8.27 -1.91 7.17
C SER A 194 -8.88 -1.45 8.51
N HIS A 195 -8.31 -1.90 9.63
CA HIS A 195 -8.55 -1.31 10.95
C HIS A 195 -7.35 -0.47 11.39
N LEU A 196 -7.66 0.65 12.03
CA LEU A 196 -6.70 1.47 12.76
C LEU A 196 -7.09 1.52 14.24
N HIS A 197 -6.12 1.26 15.11
CA HIS A 197 -6.27 1.23 16.56
C HIS A 197 -5.47 2.40 17.14
N LEU A 198 -6.16 3.48 17.53
CA LEU A 198 -5.52 4.68 18.09
C LEU A 198 -5.92 4.82 19.57
N GLY A 199 -4.96 4.58 20.46
CA GLY A 199 -5.17 4.60 21.90
C GLY A 199 -4.57 5.83 22.55
N VAL A 200 -5.26 6.43 23.53
CA VAL A 200 -4.72 7.53 24.33
C VAL A 200 -3.99 6.96 25.55
N ALA A 201 -2.67 7.11 25.61
CA ALA A 201 -1.84 6.59 26.69
C ALA A 201 -1.55 7.67 27.75
N SER A 202 -1.34 7.24 29.00
CA SER A 202 -0.95 8.13 30.11
C SER A 202 0.55 8.41 30.17
N ALA A 203 1.36 7.61 29.47
CA ALA A 203 2.82 7.67 29.48
C ALA A 203 3.36 7.25 28.11
N PRO A 204 4.58 7.69 27.73
CA PRO A 204 5.21 7.23 26.50
C PRO A 204 5.52 5.74 26.61
N LEU A 205 5.22 4.98 25.56
CA LEU A 205 5.57 3.56 25.47
C LEU A 205 6.21 3.23 24.13
N HIS A 206 7.18 2.33 24.15
CA HIS A 206 7.84 1.85 22.95
C HIS A 206 7.96 0.34 23.06
N ALA A 207 7.23 -0.38 22.20
CA ALA A 207 7.23 -1.83 22.16
C ALA A 207 7.42 -2.31 20.72
N SER A 208 7.94 -3.52 20.56
CA SER A 208 8.02 -4.17 19.25
C SER A 208 6.63 -4.51 18.74
N GLY A 209 6.39 -4.32 17.44
CA GLY A 209 5.13 -4.66 16.77
C GLY A 209 4.06 -3.57 16.76
N ILE A 210 4.18 -2.53 17.60
CA ILE A 210 3.32 -1.33 17.54
C ILE A 210 4.00 -0.22 16.73
N PHE A 211 3.22 0.65 16.09
CA PHE A 211 3.75 1.68 15.19
C PHE A 211 4.52 2.76 15.93
N GLY A 212 4.11 3.11 17.15
CA GLY A 212 4.80 4.09 17.97
C GLY A 212 3.90 4.69 19.03
N THR A 213 4.48 5.58 19.82
CA THR A 213 3.75 6.48 20.71
C THR A 213 4.10 7.91 20.35
N TYR A 214 3.10 8.63 19.85
CA TYR A 214 3.26 9.98 19.35
C TYR A 214 3.01 10.98 20.46
N ARG A 215 4.06 11.75 20.78
CA ARG A 215 3.96 12.84 21.75
C ARG A 215 3.22 14.01 21.11
N ASN A 216 2.30 14.65 21.83
CA ASN A 216 1.54 15.84 21.41
C ASN A 216 0.75 15.66 20.10
N ALA A 217 0.39 14.43 19.74
CA ALA A 217 -0.27 14.16 18.47
C ALA A 217 -1.81 14.33 18.50
N LEU A 218 -2.43 14.59 19.66
CA LEU A 218 -3.89 14.70 19.77
C LEU A 218 -4.32 16.01 20.41
N VAL A 219 -4.33 16.07 21.74
CA VAL A 219 -4.73 17.25 22.51
C VAL A 219 -3.72 17.49 23.63
N LYS A 220 -3.58 18.74 24.07
CA LYS A 220 -2.59 19.15 25.08
C LYS A 220 -2.72 18.38 26.41
N THR A 221 -3.94 17.98 26.76
CA THR A 221 -4.26 17.21 27.98
C THR A 221 -3.93 15.73 27.87
N ALA A 222 -3.74 15.21 26.66
CA ALA A 222 -3.51 13.80 26.39
C ALA A 222 -2.33 13.64 25.43
N PRO A 223 -1.10 13.79 25.94
CA PRO A 223 0.06 14.00 25.09
C PRO A 223 0.56 12.72 24.42
N PHE A 224 0.01 11.53 24.66
CA PHE A 224 0.54 10.29 24.08
C PHE A 224 -0.54 9.50 23.37
N VAL A 225 -0.33 9.25 22.08
CA VAL A 225 -1.19 8.37 21.28
C VAL A 225 -0.40 7.16 20.83
N VAL A 226 -0.87 5.96 21.14
CA VAL A 226 -0.35 4.70 20.61
C VAL A 226 -1.13 4.30 19.35
N GLU A 227 -0.42 3.74 18.37
CA GLU A 227 -1.02 3.27 17.12
C GLU A 227 -0.72 1.79 16.85
N GLY A 228 -1.76 1.07 16.40
CA GLY A 228 -1.67 -0.22 15.75
C GLY A 228 -2.50 -0.24 14.47
N GLY A 229 -2.15 -1.13 13.54
CA GLY A 229 -2.85 -1.27 12.27
C GLY A 229 -3.07 -2.73 11.90
N GLN A 230 -4.23 -3.02 11.30
CA GLN A 230 -4.61 -4.32 10.79
C GLN A 230 -4.98 -4.19 9.31
N THR A 231 -4.22 -4.83 8.43
CA THR A 231 -4.18 -4.50 6.99
C THR A 231 -5.44 -4.90 6.22
N SER A 232 -5.94 -6.12 6.43
CA SER A 232 -7.02 -6.69 5.61
C SER A 232 -8.22 -7.06 6.47
N THR A 233 -9.19 -6.16 6.58
CA THR A 233 -10.32 -6.33 7.49
C THR A 233 -11.65 -6.22 6.75
N GLY A 234 -12.13 -5.02 6.42
CA GLY A 234 -13.25 -4.87 5.49
C GLY A 234 -12.89 -5.34 4.08
N SER A 235 -11.60 -5.30 3.70
CA SER A 235 -11.15 -5.81 2.40
C SER A 235 -11.27 -7.33 2.28
N VAL A 236 -11.00 -8.10 3.33
CA VAL A 236 -11.21 -9.56 3.31
C VAL A 236 -12.71 -9.92 3.30
N VAL A 237 -13.54 -9.13 3.98
CA VAL A 237 -15.00 -9.25 3.92
C VAL A 237 -15.53 -8.95 2.52
N ARG A 238 -15.00 -7.91 1.85
CA ARG A 238 -15.32 -7.61 0.44
C ARG A 238 -14.84 -8.71 -0.50
N TRP A 239 -13.60 -9.16 -0.35
CA TRP A 239 -13.05 -10.28 -1.13
C TRP A 239 -13.95 -11.52 -1.03
N PHE A 240 -14.44 -11.85 0.16
CA PHE A 240 -15.32 -13.00 0.34
C PHE A 240 -16.68 -12.81 -0.33
N LYS A 241 -17.27 -11.61 -0.24
CA LYS A 241 -18.48 -11.26 -1.00
C LYS A 241 -18.27 -11.48 -2.50
N ASP A 242 -17.17 -10.95 -3.04
CA ASP A 242 -16.88 -11.03 -4.47
C ASP A 242 -16.62 -12.48 -4.91
N LEU A 243 -15.92 -13.27 -4.08
CA LEU A 243 -15.73 -14.71 -4.29
C LEU A 243 -17.06 -15.48 -4.36
N CYS A 244 -18.07 -15.04 -3.62
CA CYS A 244 -19.41 -15.62 -3.62
C CYS A 244 -20.34 -15.04 -4.69
N ASN A 245 -19.86 -14.15 -5.57
CA ASN A 245 -20.67 -13.37 -6.52
C ASN A 245 -21.83 -12.62 -5.83
N GLY A 246 -21.59 -12.09 -4.63
CA GLY A 246 -22.61 -11.42 -3.83
C GLY A 246 -23.11 -10.12 -4.47
N ASP A 247 -24.43 -9.96 -4.51
CA ASP A 247 -25.15 -8.82 -5.07
C ASP A 247 -25.49 -7.76 -4.01
N HIS A 248 -26.47 -6.91 -4.32
CA HIS A 248 -27.06 -5.96 -3.37
C HIS A 248 -27.98 -6.70 -2.39
N GLY A 249 -27.58 -6.74 -1.11
CA GLY A 249 -28.29 -7.48 -0.06
C GLY A 249 -27.44 -8.58 0.57
N PHE A 250 -26.37 -9.02 -0.11
CA PHE A 250 -25.48 -10.09 0.34
C PHE A 250 -25.03 -9.96 1.81
N TYR A 251 -24.68 -8.75 2.25
CA TYR A 251 -24.20 -8.55 3.62
C TYR A 251 -25.29 -8.80 4.67
N ASP A 252 -26.54 -8.43 4.40
CA ASP A 252 -27.62 -8.64 5.37
C ASP A 252 -27.92 -10.14 5.49
N ASP A 253 -28.02 -10.84 4.36
CA ASP A 253 -28.27 -12.28 4.31
C ASP A 253 -27.14 -13.08 4.98
N ILE A 254 -25.88 -12.81 4.61
CA ILE A 254 -24.75 -13.57 5.16
C ILE A 254 -24.51 -13.27 6.65
N ASN A 255 -24.83 -12.05 7.12
CA ASN A 255 -24.78 -11.73 8.55
C ASN A 255 -25.88 -12.50 9.30
N ALA A 256 -27.10 -12.58 8.76
CA ALA A 256 -28.18 -13.36 9.37
C ALA A 256 -27.83 -14.86 9.43
N GLU A 257 -27.33 -15.43 8.33
CA GLU A 257 -26.88 -16.83 8.31
C GLU A 257 -25.73 -17.10 9.29
N ALA A 258 -24.75 -16.19 9.37
CA ALA A 258 -23.59 -16.34 10.25
C ALA A 258 -23.89 -16.08 11.73
N ALA A 259 -24.98 -15.38 12.05
CA ALA A 259 -25.42 -15.15 13.42
C ALA A 259 -25.93 -16.45 14.08
N GLU A 260 -26.52 -17.36 13.30
CA GLU A 260 -26.99 -18.67 13.76
C GLU A 260 -25.86 -19.68 14.02
N ILE A 261 -24.64 -19.37 13.58
CA ILE A 261 -23.47 -20.23 13.75
C ILE A 261 -22.84 -19.98 15.13
N PRO A 262 -22.58 -21.02 15.93
CA PRO A 262 -21.97 -20.85 17.25
C PRO A 262 -20.54 -20.29 17.16
N VAL A 263 -20.06 -19.77 18.29
CA VAL A 263 -18.69 -19.28 18.46
C VAL A 263 -17.67 -20.32 17.94
N GLY A 264 -16.71 -19.85 17.14
CA GLY A 264 -15.65 -20.68 16.58
C GLY A 264 -16.03 -21.41 15.30
N ALA A 265 -17.13 -21.00 14.66
CA ALA A 265 -17.56 -21.47 13.34
C ALA A 265 -17.51 -23.00 13.19
N GLU A 266 -17.90 -23.70 14.25
CA GLU A 266 -17.88 -25.17 14.40
C GLU A 266 -16.55 -25.86 14.07
N GLY A 267 -15.42 -25.21 14.38
CA GLY A 267 -14.07 -25.73 14.20
C GLY A 267 -13.30 -25.09 13.04
N LEU A 268 -13.90 -24.13 12.32
CA LEU A 268 -13.15 -23.29 11.39
C LEU A 268 -12.34 -22.22 12.11
N THR A 269 -11.15 -21.95 11.61
CA THR A 269 -10.34 -20.81 12.03
C THR A 269 -9.72 -20.15 10.81
N ALA A 270 -9.80 -18.82 10.75
CA ALA A 270 -9.16 -18.05 9.69
C ALA A 270 -8.01 -17.20 10.24
N LEU A 271 -7.08 -16.84 9.35
CA LEU A 271 -6.05 -15.83 9.57
C LEU A 271 -6.30 -14.70 8.57
N ASP A 272 -6.46 -13.47 9.05
CA ASP A 272 -6.90 -12.31 8.27
C ASP A 272 -5.78 -11.62 7.46
N HIS A 273 -4.57 -12.20 7.38
CA HIS A 273 -3.38 -11.58 6.79
C HIS A 273 -3.37 -11.61 5.25
N PHE A 274 -4.50 -11.36 4.58
CA PHE A 274 -4.64 -11.49 3.12
C PHE A 274 -3.76 -10.50 2.33
N GLN A 275 -3.35 -9.39 2.94
CA GLN A 275 -2.38 -8.42 2.38
C GLN A 275 -1.18 -8.23 3.33
N GLY A 276 -0.73 -9.29 3.99
CA GLY A 276 0.31 -9.22 5.02
C GLY A 276 -0.21 -8.76 6.38
N ASN A 277 0.71 -8.61 7.33
CA ASN A 277 0.42 -8.15 8.69
C ASN A 277 1.24 -6.90 9.03
N ARG A 278 0.55 -5.87 9.56
CA ARG A 278 1.17 -4.67 10.14
C ARG A 278 1.51 -4.89 11.62
N THR A 279 0.49 -4.91 12.48
CA THR A 279 0.65 -5.15 13.92
C THR A 279 0.11 -6.55 14.30
N PRO A 280 0.81 -7.34 15.13
CA PRO A 280 2.11 -7.06 15.74
C PRO A 280 3.31 -7.65 14.97
N HIS A 281 3.08 -8.44 13.92
CA HIS A 281 4.14 -9.27 13.33
C HIS A 281 5.04 -8.50 12.37
N VAL A 282 4.55 -7.41 11.79
CA VAL A 282 5.29 -6.60 10.82
C VAL A 282 5.85 -7.47 9.69
N ASP A 283 4.96 -8.23 9.06
CA ASP A 283 5.31 -9.20 8.04
C ASP A 283 4.48 -8.97 6.77
N PRO A 284 5.02 -8.28 5.75
CA PRO A 284 4.31 -8.05 4.49
C PRO A 284 4.12 -9.34 3.67
N LEU A 285 4.86 -10.41 3.99
CA LEU A 285 4.78 -11.70 3.30
C LEU A 285 3.76 -12.65 3.92
N SER A 286 3.22 -12.34 5.11
CA SER A 286 2.17 -13.15 5.73
C SER A 286 0.93 -13.26 4.81
N ARG A 287 0.24 -14.41 4.85
CA ARG A 287 -0.91 -14.69 3.97
C ARG A 287 -2.13 -15.17 4.74
N GLY A 288 -3.28 -14.92 4.14
CA GLY A 288 -4.57 -15.39 4.64
C GLY A 288 -4.67 -16.91 4.65
N VAL A 289 -5.42 -17.45 5.61
CA VAL A 289 -5.62 -18.89 5.78
C VAL A 289 -7.06 -19.14 6.21
N ILE A 290 -7.65 -20.22 5.72
CA ILE A 290 -8.87 -20.81 6.28
C ILE A 290 -8.53 -22.27 6.58
N SER A 291 -8.60 -22.66 7.85
CA SER A 291 -8.25 -24.00 8.33
C SER A 291 -9.45 -24.69 8.98
N GLY A 292 -9.44 -26.02 8.95
CA GLY A 292 -10.47 -26.86 9.59
C GLY A 292 -11.68 -27.22 8.71
N LEU A 293 -11.60 -27.01 7.39
CA LEU A 293 -12.72 -27.29 6.48
C LEU A 293 -13.16 -28.76 6.50
N THR A 294 -14.48 -28.97 6.49
CA THR A 294 -15.15 -30.26 6.32
C THR A 294 -16.35 -30.05 5.40
N LEU A 295 -16.95 -31.12 4.88
CA LEU A 295 -18.06 -31.03 3.92
C LEU A 295 -19.36 -30.45 4.49
N LYS A 296 -19.48 -30.27 5.81
CA LYS A 296 -20.66 -29.64 6.43
C LYS A 296 -20.64 -28.10 6.32
N HIS A 297 -19.47 -27.51 6.16
CA HIS A 297 -19.32 -26.05 6.26
C HIS A 297 -19.90 -25.36 5.04
N THR A 298 -20.59 -24.24 5.30
CA THR A 298 -21.22 -23.40 4.28
C THR A 298 -20.47 -22.09 4.11
N ARG A 299 -20.88 -21.26 3.14
CA ARG A 299 -20.38 -19.88 2.98
C ARG A 299 -20.49 -19.07 4.27
N ALA A 300 -21.56 -19.27 5.06
CA ALA A 300 -21.78 -18.55 6.31
C ALA A 300 -20.75 -18.94 7.38
N HIS A 301 -20.31 -20.20 7.41
CA HIS A 301 -19.24 -20.64 8.32
C HIS A 301 -17.91 -19.96 7.99
N VAL A 302 -17.58 -19.88 6.70
CA VAL A 302 -16.34 -19.21 6.25
C VAL A 302 -16.41 -17.71 6.55
N TYR A 303 -17.55 -17.07 6.27
CA TYR A 303 -17.78 -15.67 6.62
C TYR A 303 -17.65 -15.42 8.13
N ARG A 304 -18.28 -16.28 8.96
CA ARG A 304 -18.18 -16.22 10.43
C ARG A 304 -16.72 -16.32 10.88
N ALA A 305 -15.96 -17.30 10.36
CA ALA A 305 -14.55 -17.47 10.68
C ALA A 305 -13.69 -16.26 10.26
N ILE A 306 -14.01 -15.61 9.13
CA ILE A 306 -13.35 -14.37 8.69
C ILE A 306 -13.62 -13.25 9.70
N LEU A 307 -14.87 -13.00 10.10
CA LEU A 307 -15.19 -11.97 11.09
C LEU A 307 -14.47 -12.23 12.43
N GLU A 308 -14.51 -13.48 12.90
CA GLU A 308 -13.84 -13.90 14.14
C GLU A 308 -12.32 -13.70 14.06
N SER A 309 -11.70 -14.02 12.93
CA SER A 309 -10.26 -13.82 12.72
C SER A 309 -9.86 -12.36 12.81
N VAL A 310 -10.64 -11.44 12.22
CA VAL A 310 -10.38 -10.00 12.31
C VAL A 310 -10.48 -9.51 13.76
N CYS A 311 -11.49 -9.98 14.50
CA CYS A 311 -11.64 -9.64 15.92
C CYS A 311 -10.51 -10.24 16.78
N CYS A 312 -10.04 -11.45 16.47
CA CYS A 312 -8.87 -12.06 17.11
C CYS A 312 -7.60 -11.28 16.83
N GLY A 313 -7.39 -10.79 15.59
CA GLY A 313 -6.30 -9.88 15.25
C GLY A 313 -6.35 -8.59 16.06
N THR A 314 -7.54 -7.98 16.22
CA THR A 314 -7.72 -6.81 17.10
C THR A 314 -7.38 -7.11 18.56
N ARG A 315 -7.82 -8.26 19.10
CA ARG A 315 -7.42 -8.67 20.46
C ARG A 315 -5.90 -8.85 20.58
N LEU A 316 -5.26 -9.48 19.60
CA LEU A 316 -3.81 -9.65 19.59
C LEU A 316 -3.08 -8.31 19.59
N ILE A 317 -3.61 -7.31 18.88
CA ILE A 317 -3.10 -5.93 18.90
C ILE A 317 -3.24 -5.33 20.31
N PHE A 318 -4.41 -5.47 20.96
CA PHE A 318 -4.59 -4.99 22.33
C PHE A 318 -3.65 -5.65 23.33
N GLU A 319 -3.47 -6.97 23.25
CA GLU A 319 -2.51 -7.69 24.10
C GLU A 319 -1.06 -7.25 23.84
N THR A 320 -0.74 -6.90 22.59
CA THR A 320 0.59 -6.36 22.24
C THR A 320 0.78 -4.96 22.84
N MET A 321 -0.22 -4.08 22.73
CA MET A 321 -0.16 -2.76 23.38
C MET A 321 -0.09 -2.87 24.91
N ALA A 322 -0.80 -3.83 25.50
CA ALA A 322 -0.80 -4.07 26.95
C ALA A 322 0.59 -4.49 27.45
N ARG A 323 1.31 -5.34 26.70
CA ARG A 323 2.72 -5.66 26.99
C ARG A 323 3.64 -4.43 26.91
N GLY A 324 3.28 -3.44 26.09
CA GLY A 324 3.93 -2.14 26.03
C GLY A 324 3.52 -1.16 27.14
N GLY A 325 2.51 -1.48 27.95
CA GLY A 325 2.02 -0.63 29.04
C GLY A 325 0.77 0.19 28.74
N TYR A 326 0.05 -0.10 27.65
CA TYR A 326 -1.26 0.50 27.37
C TYR A 326 -2.36 -0.55 27.27
N GLU A 327 -3.38 -0.41 28.12
CA GLU A 327 -4.56 -1.27 28.12
C GLU A 327 -5.81 -0.44 27.80
N PRO A 328 -6.54 -0.76 26.71
CA PRO A 328 -7.78 -0.07 26.40
C PRO A 328 -8.88 -0.45 27.41
N LYS A 329 -9.51 0.57 28.01
CA LYS A 329 -10.64 0.43 28.95
C LYS A 329 -11.99 0.63 28.28
N GLU A 330 -12.01 1.42 27.21
CA GLU A 330 -13.18 1.73 26.39
C GLU A 330 -12.74 1.80 24.93
N VAL A 331 -13.49 1.15 24.04
CA VAL A 331 -13.27 1.23 22.59
C VAL A 331 -14.43 1.99 21.97
N VAL A 332 -14.15 3.07 21.24
CA VAL A 332 -15.13 3.79 20.44
C VAL A 332 -14.92 3.44 18.97
N VAL A 333 -15.96 2.93 18.32
CA VAL A 333 -15.88 2.34 16.98
C VAL A 333 -16.45 3.29 15.95
N ALA A 334 -15.75 3.44 14.82
CA ALA A 334 -16.19 4.22 13.68
C ALA A 334 -16.09 3.41 12.38
N GLY A 335 -16.83 3.82 11.34
CA GLY A 335 -16.69 3.30 9.99
C GLY A 335 -17.45 2.00 9.71
N GLY A 336 -16.99 1.24 8.71
CA GLY A 336 -17.76 0.19 8.02
C GLY A 336 -18.32 -0.93 8.90
N ALA A 337 -17.61 -1.35 9.95
CA ALA A 337 -18.02 -2.41 10.87
C ALA A 337 -19.25 -2.02 11.69
N THR A 338 -19.50 -0.72 11.91
CA THR A 338 -20.65 -0.24 12.68
C THR A 338 -22.01 -0.60 12.08
N ARG A 339 -22.02 -1.01 10.81
CA ARG A 339 -23.22 -1.44 10.06
C ARG A 339 -23.56 -2.93 10.26
N SER A 340 -22.72 -3.71 10.93
CA SER A 340 -22.99 -5.12 11.25
C SER A 340 -23.05 -5.31 12.76
N ASP A 341 -24.25 -5.59 13.26
CA ASP A 341 -24.46 -5.87 14.68
C ASP A 341 -23.75 -7.15 15.12
N LEU A 342 -23.78 -8.17 14.26
CA LEU A 342 -23.02 -9.41 14.48
C LEU A 342 -21.53 -9.11 14.65
N TRP A 343 -20.94 -8.34 13.73
CA TRP A 343 -19.50 -8.10 13.75
C TRP A 343 -19.08 -7.27 14.96
N LEU A 344 -19.86 -6.26 15.33
CA LEU A 344 -19.62 -5.49 16.55
C LEU A 344 -19.74 -6.34 17.82
N GLN A 345 -20.71 -7.25 17.88
CA GLN A 345 -20.84 -8.16 19.01
C GLN A 345 -19.64 -9.12 19.11
N ILE A 346 -19.17 -9.68 17.99
CA ILE A 346 -17.96 -10.52 17.96
C ILE A 346 -16.73 -9.71 18.41
N HIS A 347 -16.59 -8.44 18.00
CA HIS A 347 -15.51 -7.58 18.49
C HIS A 347 -15.53 -7.43 20.01
N ALA A 348 -16.69 -7.11 20.59
CA ALA A 348 -16.85 -7.01 22.05
C ALA A 348 -16.56 -8.34 22.74
N ASP A 349 -17.15 -9.44 22.25
CA ASP A 349 -17.00 -10.78 22.84
C ASP A 349 -15.56 -11.28 22.77
N VAL A 350 -14.86 -11.10 21.65
CA VAL A 350 -13.47 -11.57 21.50
C VAL A 350 -12.54 -10.76 22.41
N THR A 351 -12.66 -9.43 22.41
CA THR A 351 -11.77 -8.53 23.16
C THR A 351 -12.09 -8.47 24.65
N GLY A 352 -13.33 -8.74 25.06
CA GLY A 352 -13.80 -8.58 26.43
C GLY A 352 -14.01 -7.13 26.86
N ILE A 353 -14.02 -6.17 25.93
CA ILE A 353 -14.12 -4.73 26.22
C ILE A 353 -15.40 -4.16 25.59
N ASN A 354 -16.00 -3.18 26.26
CA ASN A 354 -17.17 -2.48 25.73
C ASN A 354 -16.81 -1.71 24.46
N HIS A 355 -17.66 -1.84 23.44
CA HIS A 355 -17.55 -1.09 22.18
C HIS A 355 -18.66 -0.05 22.10
N VAL A 356 -18.30 1.21 22.00
CA VAL A 356 -19.20 2.37 21.95
C VAL A 356 -19.35 2.83 20.50
N VAL A 357 -20.58 3.11 20.07
CA VAL A 357 -20.89 3.68 18.76
C VAL A 357 -21.45 5.09 18.94
N THR A 358 -20.96 6.02 18.15
CA THR A 358 -21.40 7.43 18.12
C THR A 358 -22.45 7.67 17.04
N GLU A 359 -23.27 8.71 17.22
CA GLU A 359 -24.31 9.11 16.25
C GLU A 359 -23.71 9.56 14.92
N CYS A 360 -22.66 10.38 14.99
CA CYS A 360 -22.00 10.90 13.80
C CYS A 360 -21.13 9.81 13.17
N THR A 361 -21.43 9.49 11.92
CA THR A 361 -20.68 8.50 11.12
C THR A 361 -19.42 9.09 10.48
N ASP A 362 -19.35 10.41 10.35
CA ASP A 362 -18.20 11.16 9.84
C ASP A 362 -17.41 11.78 11.00
N ALA A 363 -16.66 10.93 11.69
CA ALA A 363 -15.87 11.34 12.84
C ALA A 363 -14.80 12.40 12.50
N PRO A 364 -14.03 12.32 11.40
CA PRO A 364 -13.08 13.36 11.03
C PRO A 364 -13.75 14.73 10.84
N ALA A 365 -14.86 14.81 10.11
CA ALA A 365 -15.57 16.08 9.91
C ALA A 365 -16.08 16.68 11.24
N LEU A 366 -16.64 15.85 12.12
CA LEU A 366 -17.05 16.29 13.46
C LEU A 366 -15.86 16.74 14.31
N GLY A 367 -14.74 16.02 14.24
CA GLY A 367 -13.49 16.39 14.90
C GLY A 367 -12.97 17.75 14.43
N SER A 368 -12.95 18.00 13.12
CA SER A 368 -12.62 19.30 12.53
C SER A 368 -13.56 20.41 13.05
N ALA A 369 -14.87 20.14 13.14
CA ALA A 369 -15.82 21.11 13.69
C ALA A 369 -15.58 21.40 15.20
N ILE A 370 -15.23 20.37 15.99
CA ILE A 370 -14.89 20.52 17.42
C ILE A 370 -13.62 21.37 17.57
N LEU A 371 -12.58 21.09 16.79
CA LEU A 371 -11.33 21.86 16.80
C LEU A 371 -11.60 23.32 16.40
N ALA A 372 -12.39 23.56 15.35
CA ALA A 372 -12.79 24.92 14.95
C ALA A 372 -13.57 25.65 16.06
N ALA A 373 -14.45 24.95 16.78
CA ALA A 373 -15.19 25.51 17.90
C ALA A 373 -14.25 25.86 19.08
N LEU A 374 -13.24 25.04 19.34
CA LEU A 374 -12.21 25.30 20.34
C LEU A 374 -11.38 26.54 19.98
N GLY A 375 -10.82 26.61 18.77
CA GLY A 375 -9.97 27.72 18.33
C GLY A 375 -10.71 29.06 18.24
N THR A 376 -12.03 29.04 18.14
CA THR A 376 -12.89 30.24 18.17
C THR A 376 -13.39 30.62 19.56
N ASN A 377 -12.91 29.92 20.61
CA ASN A 377 -13.34 30.08 21.99
C ASN A 377 -14.87 29.92 22.17
N ALA A 378 -15.51 29.10 21.34
CA ALA A 378 -16.93 28.76 21.51
C ALA A 378 -17.16 27.84 22.72
N PHE A 379 -16.12 27.10 23.11
CA PHE A 379 -16.06 26.30 24.33
C PHE A 379 -14.81 26.66 25.12
N GLN A 380 -14.84 26.40 26.44
CA GLN A 380 -13.74 26.69 27.35
C GLN A 380 -12.50 25.82 27.08
N ASP A 381 -12.73 24.54 26.80
CA ASP A 381 -11.70 23.54 26.56
C ASP A 381 -12.25 22.43 25.67
N ILE A 382 -11.36 21.50 25.27
CA ILE A 382 -11.71 20.41 24.37
C ILE A 382 -12.73 19.44 24.98
N SER A 383 -12.66 19.22 26.29
CA SER A 383 -13.57 18.30 26.99
C SER A 383 -15.01 18.83 26.95
N ALA A 384 -15.21 20.13 27.19
CA ALA A 384 -16.52 20.78 27.07
C ALA A 384 -17.07 20.74 25.64
N ALA A 385 -16.21 20.93 24.63
CA ALA A 385 -16.61 20.85 23.23
C ALA A 385 -17.04 19.42 22.83
N VAL A 386 -16.24 18.42 23.22
CA VAL A 386 -16.54 16.99 22.96
C VAL A 386 -17.83 16.57 23.66
N GLU A 387 -18.02 16.89 24.94
CA GLU A 387 -19.23 16.56 25.70
C GLU A 387 -20.48 17.16 25.06
N SER A 388 -20.38 18.37 24.50
CA SER A 388 -21.50 19.04 23.84
C SER A 388 -21.79 18.55 22.43
N MET A 389 -20.79 18.07 21.68
CA MET A 389 -20.91 17.82 20.24
C MET A 389 -20.92 16.34 19.87
N VAL A 390 -20.31 15.46 20.69
CA VAL A 390 -20.24 14.03 20.43
C VAL A 390 -21.37 13.31 21.15
N ARG A 391 -22.26 12.65 20.40
CA ARG A 391 -23.36 11.84 20.97
C ARG A 391 -23.05 10.36 20.87
N ARG A 392 -23.04 9.68 22.03
CA ARG A 392 -22.93 8.22 22.13
C ARG A 392 -24.33 7.62 22.02
N VAL A 393 -24.54 6.68 21.10
CA VAL A 393 -25.88 6.13 20.80
C VAL A 393 -26.04 4.67 21.19
N ARG A 394 -24.94 3.91 21.25
CA ARG A 394 -24.98 2.48 21.59
C ARG A 394 -23.71 2.04 22.32
N VAL A 395 -23.88 1.13 23.28
CA VAL A 395 -22.78 0.40 23.91
C VAL A 395 -23.03 -1.09 23.71
N VAL A 396 -22.15 -1.73 22.95
CA VAL A 396 -22.12 -3.18 22.75
C VAL A 396 -21.26 -3.79 23.87
N ARG A 397 -21.89 -4.61 24.71
CA ARG A 397 -21.24 -5.22 25.88
C ARG A 397 -20.82 -6.65 25.53
N PRO A 398 -19.64 -7.10 26.00
CA PRO A 398 -19.23 -8.48 25.83
C PRO A 398 -20.21 -9.44 26.51
N ASN A 399 -20.57 -10.52 25.82
CA ASN A 399 -21.22 -11.67 26.43
C ASN A 399 -20.14 -12.51 27.17
N PRO A 400 -20.26 -12.72 28.50
CA PRO A 400 -19.24 -13.44 29.27
C PRO A 400 -19.01 -14.88 28.81
N GLU A 401 -20.06 -15.59 28.39
CA GLU A 401 -19.96 -16.99 27.93
C GLU A 401 -19.26 -17.07 26.56
N ALA A 402 -19.63 -16.18 25.64
CA ALA A 402 -18.98 -16.08 24.33
C ALA A 402 -17.52 -15.67 24.48
N HIS A 403 -17.21 -14.69 25.34
CA HIS A 403 -15.83 -14.29 25.64
C HIS A 403 -14.99 -15.45 26.16
N ALA A 404 -15.54 -16.23 27.10
CA ALA A 404 -14.86 -17.42 27.62
C ALA A 404 -14.64 -18.50 26.55
N ALA A 405 -15.60 -18.69 25.62
CA ALA A 405 -15.47 -19.62 24.50
C ALA A 405 -14.40 -19.17 23.50
N TYR A 406 -14.42 -17.90 23.08
CA TYR A 406 -13.39 -17.31 22.23
C TYR A 406 -11.99 -17.43 22.87
N ALA A 407 -11.87 -17.12 24.16
CA ALA A 407 -10.59 -17.19 24.88
C ALA A 407 -10.04 -18.62 25.02
N ARG A 408 -10.91 -19.63 25.13
CA ARG A 408 -10.51 -21.03 25.33
C ARG A 408 -10.13 -21.72 24.01
N GLU A 409 -10.89 -21.48 22.94
CA GLU A 409 -10.83 -22.33 21.74
C GLU A 409 -10.30 -21.55 20.52
N VAL A 410 -10.95 -20.45 20.18
CA VAL A 410 -10.73 -19.73 18.91
C VAL A 410 -9.45 -18.90 18.94
N TYR A 411 -9.28 -18.07 19.96
CA TYR A 411 -8.15 -17.14 20.05
C TYR A 411 -6.79 -17.87 20.15
N PRO A 412 -6.63 -18.93 20.98
CA PRO A 412 -5.39 -19.70 20.98
C PRO A 412 -5.11 -20.39 19.64
N ALA A 413 -6.13 -20.84 18.92
CA ALA A 413 -5.96 -21.41 17.58
C ALA A 413 -5.47 -20.36 16.59
N TYR A 414 -6.11 -19.19 16.54
CA TYR A 414 -5.69 -18.04 15.72
C TYR A 414 -4.22 -17.68 15.97
N CYS A 415 -3.82 -17.52 17.24
CA CYS A 415 -2.45 -17.15 17.61
C CYS A 415 -1.39 -18.18 17.19
N ARG A 416 -1.76 -19.46 17.05
CA ARG A 416 -0.84 -20.52 16.58
C ARG A 416 -0.68 -20.54 15.06
N MET A 417 -1.66 -20.06 14.29
CA MET A 417 -1.64 -20.17 12.83
C MET A 417 -0.44 -19.46 12.20
N TYR A 418 -0.19 -18.20 12.58
CA TYR A 418 0.94 -17.44 12.04
C TYR A 418 2.30 -18.13 12.25
N PRO A 419 2.76 -18.43 13.48
CA PRO A 419 4.06 -19.05 13.69
C PRO A 419 4.17 -20.45 13.07
N SER A 420 3.07 -21.19 12.94
CA SER A 420 3.07 -22.52 12.30
C SER A 420 3.16 -22.49 10.78
N LEU A 421 2.78 -21.38 10.15
CA LEU A 421 2.67 -21.28 8.68
C LEU A 421 3.64 -20.28 8.05
N ARG A 422 4.29 -19.43 8.85
CA ARG A 422 5.26 -18.44 8.34
C ARG A 422 6.35 -19.08 7.47
N ASP A 423 6.86 -20.24 7.84
CA ASP A 423 7.92 -20.92 7.09
C ASP A 423 7.38 -21.50 5.77
N VAL A 424 6.07 -21.78 5.69
CA VAL A 424 5.39 -22.26 4.47
C VAL A 424 5.25 -21.15 3.43
N TRP A 425 5.00 -19.90 3.84
CA TRP A 425 4.92 -18.76 2.94
C TRP A 425 6.29 -18.24 2.49
N GLY A 426 7.39 -18.79 3.03
CA GLY A 426 8.72 -18.21 2.88
C GLY A 426 8.93 -16.96 3.75
N CYS A 427 8.13 -16.78 4.81
CA CYS A 427 8.30 -15.72 5.81
C CYS A 427 9.40 -16.04 6.84
N THR A 428 10.45 -16.76 6.45
CA THR A 428 11.72 -16.55 7.12
C THR A 428 12.16 -15.16 6.67
N ARG A 429 12.10 -14.19 7.59
CA ARG A 429 12.88 -12.95 7.46
C ARG A 429 14.26 -13.46 7.06
N ALA A 430 14.65 -13.23 5.82
CA ALA A 430 16.00 -13.53 5.42
C ALA A 430 16.84 -12.75 6.42
N GLU A 431 17.45 -13.45 7.36
CA GLU A 431 18.84 -13.18 7.63
C GLU A 431 19.46 -13.16 6.23
N ARG A 432 19.58 -11.95 5.66
CA ARG A 432 20.67 -11.66 4.75
C ARG A 432 21.93 -11.77 5.61
N SER A 433 22.20 -13.01 6.02
CA SER A 433 23.52 -13.54 6.23
C SER A 433 24.33 -12.97 5.08
N SER A 434 25.34 -12.20 5.44
CA SER A 434 26.47 -11.90 4.57
C SER A 434 26.81 -13.19 3.83
N LEU A 435 26.35 -13.32 2.59
CA LEU A 435 26.68 -14.47 1.77
C LEU A 435 28.19 -14.46 1.63
N PRO A 436 28.89 -15.54 2.01
CA PRO A 436 30.31 -15.63 1.76
C PRO A 436 30.50 -15.52 0.26
N ALA A 437 31.50 -14.73 -0.14
CA ALA A 437 31.93 -14.63 -1.53
C ALA A 437 32.13 -16.05 -2.07
N SER A 438 31.19 -16.48 -2.91
CA SER A 438 31.21 -17.79 -3.56
C SER A 438 30.87 -17.57 -5.01
N THR A 439 31.88 -17.82 -5.82
CA THR A 439 31.93 -17.72 -7.26
C THR A 439 30.99 -18.75 -7.90
N SER A 440 29.81 -18.33 -8.36
CA SER A 440 29.11 -18.99 -9.47
C SER A 440 28.20 -17.96 -10.15
N SER A 441 28.17 -17.94 -11.48
CA SER A 441 27.42 -16.97 -12.29
C SER A 441 25.92 -17.06 -11.97
N SER A 442 25.39 -16.07 -11.24
CA SER A 442 23.97 -16.01 -10.90
C SER A 442 23.13 -15.66 -12.12
N LEU A 443 22.09 -16.45 -12.37
CA LEU A 443 21.05 -16.12 -13.35
C LEU A 443 20.41 -14.78 -12.98
N ARG A 444 20.57 -13.77 -13.84
CA ARG A 444 19.95 -12.45 -13.70
C ARG A 444 18.53 -12.48 -14.28
N ALA A 445 17.55 -12.04 -13.50
CA ALA A 445 16.21 -11.78 -14.02
C ALA A 445 16.23 -10.51 -14.90
N ILE A 446 15.54 -10.57 -16.04
CA ILE A 446 15.40 -9.46 -16.99
C ILE A 446 13.94 -9.00 -16.95
N VAL A 447 13.73 -7.70 -16.73
CA VAL A 447 12.41 -7.08 -16.75
C VAL A 447 12.20 -6.41 -18.11
N ALA A 448 11.23 -6.94 -18.88
CA ALA A 448 10.90 -6.47 -20.21
C ALA A 448 9.40 -6.10 -20.28
N PRO A 449 9.00 -4.85 -19.94
CA PRO A 449 7.62 -4.42 -20.04
C PRO A 449 7.11 -4.50 -21.49
N SER A 450 5.89 -5.03 -21.64
CA SER A 450 5.17 -5.14 -22.92
C SER A 450 4.61 -3.79 -23.33
N LEU A 451 4.90 -3.39 -24.57
CA LEU A 451 4.36 -2.15 -25.15
C LEU A 451 2.87 -2.25 -25.49
N LEU A 452 2.29 -3.47 -25.53
CA LEU A 452 0.86 -3.66 -25.71
C LEU A 452 0.05 -3.01 -24.58
N ALA A 453 0.61 -2.94 -23.36
CA ALA A 453 -0.04 -2.33 -22.20
C ALA A 453 0.16 -0.80 -22.10
N ALA A 454 0.99 -0.21 -22.96
CA ALA A 454 1.28 1.22 -22.93
C ALA A 454 0.14 2.06 -23.53
N ASP A 455 0.03 3.32 -23.09
CA ASP A 455 -0.76 4.32 -23.79
C ASP A 455 -0.14 4.60 -25.16
N GLN A 456 -0.80 4.11 -26.21
CA GLN A 456 -0.32 4.23 -27.58
C GLN A 456 -0.28 5.69 -28.07
N GLY A 457 -1.11 6.58 -27.50
CA GLY A 457 -1.08 8.01 -27.80
C GLY A 457 0.15 8.73 -27.25
N ALA A 458 0.83 8.13 -26.26
CA ALA A 458 1.98 8.69 -25.57
C ALA A 458 3.18 7.72 -25.54
N LEU A 459 3.27 6.79 -26.49
CA LEU A 459 4.17 5.64 -26.45
C LEU A 459 5.65 5.98 -26.17
N ALA A 460 6.17 7.07 -26.74
CA ALA A 460 7.55 7.50 -26.51
C ALA A 460 7.80 7.97 -25.06
N ALA A 461 6.82 8.60 -24.41
CA ALA A 461 6.92 9.00 -23.02
C ALA A 461 6.85 7.78 -22.09
N GLU A 462 5.91 6.87 -22.38
CA GLU A 462 5.76 5.61 -21.62
C GLU A 462 7.01 4.74 -21.67
N VAL A 463 7.62 4.61 -22.86
CA VAL A 463 8.87 3.87 -23.03
C VAL A 463 10.01 4.50 -22.23
N ASN A 464 10.19 5.81 -22.30
CA ASN A 464 11.26 6.47 -21.53
C ASN A 464 11.02 6.33 -20.02
N ARG A 465 9.77 6.47 -19.57
CA ARG A 465 9.36 6.24 -18.17
C ARG A 465 9.75 4.84 -17.71
N MET A 466 9.43 3.80 -18.48
CA MET A 466 9.81 2.42 -18.14
C MET A 466 11.32 2.20 -18.07
N LEU A 467 12.08 2.79 -18.99
CA LEU A 467 13.54 2.72 -18.95
C LEU A 467 14.11 3.46 -17.73
N ASP A 468 13.56 4.63 -17.39
CA ASP A 468 13.96 5.39 -16.21
C ASP A 468 13.62 4.67 -14.90
N GLU A 469 12.54 3.87 -14.89
CA GLU A 469 12.16 2.98 -13.79
C GLU A 469 12.98 1.66 -13.73
N GLY A 470 13.94 1.49 -14.64
CA GLY A 470 14.89 0.37 -14.60
C GLY A 470 14.49 -0.85 -15.42
N ALA A 471 13.62 -0.71 -16.42
CA ALA A 471 13.40 -1.78 -17.40
C ALA A 471 14.71 -2.15 -18.10
N ASP A 472 15.01 -3.45 -18.11
CA ASP A 472 16.21 -3.97 -18.77
C ASP A 472 16.05 -3.92 -20.30
N TRP A 473 14.90 -4.43 -20.78
CA TRP A 473 14.54 -4.54 -22.19
C TRP A 473 13.19 -3.85 -22.45
N LEU A 474 12.82 -3.67 -23.71
CA LEU A 474 11.45 -3.34 -24.10
C LEU A 474 10.90 -4.47 -24.97
N HIS A 475 9.74 -4.99 -24.59
CA HIS A 475 9.07 -6.05 -25.31
C HIS A 475 8.05 -5.44 -26.28
N VAL A 476 8.32 -5.56 -27.57
CA VAL A 476 7.60 -4.90 -28.66
C VAL A 476 6.67 -5.91 -29.32
N ASP A 477 5.39 -5.88 -28.94
CA ASP A 477 4.35 -6.79 -29.44
C ASP A 477 3.86 -6.38 -30.85
N ILE A 478 4.26 -7.14 -31.88
CA ILE A 478 3.88 -6.92 -33.28
C ILE A 478 2.85 -7.98 -33.70
N MET A 479 1.66 -7.51 -34.07
CA MET A 479 0.50 -8.33 -34.41
C MET A 479 -0.06 -7.93 -35.77
N ASP A 480 -0.54 -8.89 -36.58
CA ASP A 480 -0.91 -8.68 -37.99
C ASP A 480 -2.41 -8.79 -38.30
N GLY A 481 -3.26 -9.00 -37.30
CA GLY A 481 -4.70 -9.23 -37.50
C GLY A 481 -5.06 -10.59 -38.13
N HIS A 482 -4.08 -11.47 -38.38
CA HIS A 482 -4.29 -12.78 -39.01
C HIS A 482 -3.93 -13.93 -38.06
N PHE A 483 -2.71 -13.94 -37.52
CA PHE A 483 -2.31 -14.98 -36.56
C PHE A 483 -3.01 -14.76 -35.20
N VAL A 484 -3.19 -13.50 -34.85
CA VAL A 484 -4.03 -13.03 -33.74
C VAL A 484 -4.99 -11.96 -34.28
N PRO A 485 -6.17 -11.75 -33.68
CA PRO A 485 -7.18 -10.83 -34.23
C PRO A 485 -6.79 -9.34 -34.13
N ASN A 486 -5.72 -9.02 -33.40
CA ASN A 486 -5.27 -7.65 -33.15
C ASN A 486 -4.24 -7.21 -34.20
N LEU A 487 -4.29 -5.93 -34.56
CA LEU A 487 -3.27 -5.25 -35.36
C LEU A 487 -2.64 -4.16 -34.50
N THR A 488 -1.33 -4.22 -34.28
CA THR A 488 -0.63 -3.31 -33.37
C THR A 488 0.30 -2.36 -34.14
N ILE A 489 1.61 -2.55 -33.98
CA ILE A 489 2.67 -1.71 -34.49
C ILE A 489 3.58 -2.51 -35.43
N GLY A 490 4.53 -1.85 -36.08
CA GLY A 490 5.46 -2.50 -37.01
C GLY A 490 6.81 -1.79 -37.10
N PRO A 491 7.66 -2.16 -38.07
CA PRO A 491 9.02 -1.64 -38.19
C PRO A 491 9.17 -0.10 -38.15
N PRO A 492 8.26 0.71 -38.73
CA PRO A 492 8.37 2.17 -38.62
C PRO A 492 8.32 2.68 -37.16
N VAL A 493 7.47 2.07 -36.32
CA VAL A 493 7.37 2.44 -34.89
C VAL A 493 8.63 1.99 -34.15
N VAL A 494 9.18 0.82 -34.46
CA VAL A 494 10.46 0.35 -33.90
C VAL A 494 11.59 1.34 -34.21
N ALA A 495 11.66 1.82 -35.46
CA ALA A 495 12.66 2.79 -35.89
C ALA A 495 12.51 4.13 -35.15
N ASP A 496 11.28 4.59 -34.93
CA ASP A 496 11.04 5.82 -34.19
C ASP A 496 11.29 5.66 -32.69
N LEU A 497 10.95 4.52 -32.09
CA LEU A 497 11.32 4.18 -30.71
C LEU A 497 12.83 4.19 -30.53
N ARG A 498 13.57 3.55 -31.45
CA ARG A 498 15.04 3.53 -31.43
C ARG A 498 15.65 4.94 -31.42
N LYS A 499 15.07 5.88 -32.19
CA LYS A 499 15.48 7.30 -32.16
C LYS A 499 15.14 7.99 -30.83
N ARG A 500 13.99 7.66 -30.24
CA ARG A 500 13.44 8.31 -29.04
C ARG A 500 14.08 7.87 -27.73
N VAL A 501 14.58 6.64 -27.65
CA VAL A 501 15.31 6.15 -26.46
C VAL A 501 16.76 6.69 -26.38
N GLY A 502 17.20 7.46 -27.38
CA GLY A 502 18.48 8.16 -27.37
C GLY A 502 19.70 7.22 -27.44
N PRO A 503 20.88 7.62 -26.91
CA PRO A 503 22.09 6.80 -26.94
C PRO A 503 22.06 5.61 -25.95
N ARG A 504 20.91 5.38 -25.29
CA ARG A 504 20.71 4.24 -24.40
C ARG A 504 20.74 2.98 -25.28
N ASP A 505 21.68 2.08 -25.01
CA ASP A 505 21.81 0.80 -25.70
C ASP A 505 20.70 -0.17 -25.27
N VAL A 506 19.46 0.21 -25.56
CA VAL A 506 18.25 -0.48 -25.11
C VAL A 506 18.02 -1.72 -25.95
N PHE A 507 17.76 -2.84 -25.28
CA PHE A 507 17.42 -4.08 -25.96
C PHE A 507 15.94 -4.06 -26.38
N LEU A 508 15.68 -4.07 -27.69
CA LEU A 508 14.32 -4.14 -28.25
C LEU A 508 14.02 -5.57 -28.67
N ASP A 509 13.21 -6.28 -27.89
CA ASP A 509 12.74 -7.63 -28.21
C ASP A 509 11.43 -7.54 -29.01
N CYS A 510 11.49 -7.76 -30.31
CA CYS A 510 10.32 -7.72 -31.19
C CYS A 510 9.63 -9.09 -31.22
N HIS A 511 8.51 -9.19 -30.49
CA HIS A 511 7.69 -10.40 -30.44
C HIS A 511 6.66 -10.40 -31.56
N LEU A 512 6.80 -11.35 -32.49
CA LEU A 512 6.02 -11.45 -33.70
C LEU A 512 4.88 -12.45 -33.54
N SER A 513 3.70 -11.94 -33.22
CA SER A 513 2.43 -12.67 -33.34
C SER A 513 1.84 -12.45 -34.73
N VAL A 514 2.54 -12.93 -35.76
CA VAL A 514 2.20 -12.73 -37.18
C VAL A 514 2.27 -14.03 -37.97
N SER A 515 1.53 -14.12 -39.06
CA SER A 515 1.42 -15.32 -39.90
C SER A 515 2.66 -15.59 -40.76
N ASN A 516 3.44 -14.55 -41.10
CA ASN A 516 4.64 -14.69 -41.92
C ASN A 516 5.83 -13.86 -41.37
N PRO A 517 6.46 -14.31 -40.27
CA PRO A 517 7.51 -13.54 -39.58
C PRO A 517 8.77 -13.30 -40.43
N ALA A 518 9.09 -14.20 -41.38
CA ALA A 518 10.26 -14.09 -42.23
C ALA A 518 10.29 -12.78 -43.05
N THR A 519 9.12 -12.28 -43.45
CA THR A 519 8.99 -11.04 -44.24
C THR A 519 9.38 -9.79 -43.47
N LEU A 520 9.37 -9.83 -42.13
CA LEU A 520 9.64 -8.66 -41.28
C LEU A 520 11.09 -8.59 -40.79
N VAL A 521 11.85 -9.67 -40.86
CA VAL A 521 13.21 -9.77 -40.28
C VAL A 521 14.11 -8.63 -40.74
N ARG A 522 14.23 -8.43 -42.05
CA ARG A 522 15.09 -7.37 -42.61
C ARG A 522 14.64 -5.97 -42.19
N ALA A 523 13.33 -5.71 -42.27
CA ALA A 523 12.78 -4.40 -41.92
C ALA A 523 12.96 -4.08 -40.42
N LEU A 524 12.87 -5.09 -39.55
CA LEU A 524 13.10 -4.93 -38.11
C LEU A 524 14.58 -4.73 -37.78
N ALA A 525 15.49 -5.42 -38.48
CA ALA A 525 16.91 -5.18 -38.37
C ALA A 525 17.27 -3.74 -38.77
N ASP A 526 16.76 -3.29 -39.93
CA ASP A 526 16.95 -1.92 -40.41
C ASP A 526 16.33 -0.88 -39.45
N ALA A 527 15.25 -1.23 -38.76
CA ALA A 527 14.62 -0.41 -37.72
C ALA A 527 15.37 -0.41 -36.37
N GLY A 528 16.38 -1.27 -36.21
CA GLY A 528 17.20 -1.37 -35.02
C GLY A 528 16.62 -2.26 -33.92
N ALA A 529 15.89 -3.32 -34.26
CA ALA A 529 15.52 -4.36 -33.31
C ALA A 529 16.77 -5.10 -32.77
N SER A 530 16.72 -5.56 -31.52
CA SER A 530 17.82 -6.32 -30.88
C SER A 530 17.57 -7.82 -30.90
N SER A 531 16.30 -8.23 -30.90
CA SER A 531 15.84 -9.61 -30.97
C SER A 531 14.57 -9.71 -31.80
N VAL A 532 14.40 -10.86 -32.45
CA VAL A 532 13.13 -11.29 -33.02
C VAL A 532 12.68 -12.57 -32.34
N THR A 533 11.54 -12.50 -31.66
CA THR A 533 10.88 -13.62 -31.01
C THR A 533 9.68 -14.05 -31.86
N PHE A 534 9.74 -15.19 -32.55
CA PHE A 534 8.64 -15.67 -33.42
C PHE A 534 7.90 -16.86 -32.80
N HIS A 535 6.64 -17.06 -33.16
CA HIS A 535 5.85 -18.20 -32.70
C HIS A 535 6.21 -19.50 -33.42
N ILE A 536 6.49 -20.58 -32.67
CA ILE A 536 6.71 -21.90 -33.27
C ILE A 536 5.48 -22.43 -34.03
N GLU A 537 4.29 -21.91 -33.71
CA GLU A 537 3.04 -22.26 -34.37
C GLU A 537 2.92 -21.71 -35.80
N VAL A 538 3.76 -20.73 -36.19
CA VAL A 538 3.73 -20.13 -37.54
C VAL A 538 4.93 -20.52 -38.40
N ALA A 539 6.03 -20.94 -37.79
CA ALA A 539 7.20 -21.48 -38.47
C ALA A 539 7.73 -22.65 -37.63
N SER A 540 7.79 -23.85 -38.21
CA SER A 540 8.22 -25.08 -37.54
C SER A 540 9.17 -25.88 -38.43
N GLY A 541 9.91 -26.84 -37.86
CA GLY A 541 10.86 -27.66 -38.62
C GLY A 541 11.91 -26.82 -39.34
N ASP A 542 12.12 -27.09 -40.63
CA ASP A 542 13.16 -26.41 -41.42
C ASP A 542 12.89 -24.92 -41.64
N ASP A 543 11.62 -24.51 -41.71
CA ASP A 543 11.24 -23.10 -41.83
C ASP A 543 11.67 -22.31 -40.59
N ALA A 544 11.52 -22.91 -39.39
CA ALA A 544 11.99 -22.31 -38.15
C ALA A 544 13.52 -22.20 -38.10
N ARG A 545 14.24 -23.23 -38.59
CA ARG A 545 15.71 -23.21 -38.67
C ARG A 545 16.20 -22.13 -39.61
N GLU A 546 15.61 -22.01 -40.79
CA GLU A 546 15.95 -20.98 -41.77
C GLU A 546 15.65 -19.58 -41.22
N LEU A 547 14.51 -19.41 -40.55
CA LEU A 547 14.15 -18.14 -39.91
C LEU A 547 15.16 -17.74 -38.82
N CYS A 548 15.53 -18.65 -37.91
CA CYS A 548 16.55 -18.38 -36.90
C CYS A 548 17.89 -17.95 -37.52
N ARG A 549 18.34 -18.65 -38.57
CA ARG A 549 19.57 -18.30 -39.30
C ARG A 549 19.45 -16.94 -39.98
N SER A 550 18.31 -16.63 -40.58
CA SER A 550 18.04 -15.34 -41.21
C SER A 550 18.07 -14.19 -40.20
N ILE A 551 17.45 -14.34 -39.03
CA ILE A 551 17.47 -13.36 -37.94
C ILE A 551 18.91 -13.08 -37.49
N ARG A 552 19.69 -14.13 -37.24
CA ARG A 552 21.09 -14.01 -36.81
C ARG A 552 21.99 -13.42 -37.90
N ALA A 553 21.75 -13.76 -39.18
CA ALA A 553 22.49 -13.17 -40.30
C ALA A 553 22.29 -11.64 -40.42
N HIS A 554 21.18 -11.12 -39.90
CA HIS A 554 20.91 -9.68 -39.78
C HIS A 554 21.38 -9.08 -38.44
N GLY A 555 22.16 -9.81 -37.63
CA GLY A 555 22.78 -9.31 -36.41
C GLY A 555 21.87 -9.23 -35.18
N MET A 556 20.68 -9.83 -35.23
CA MET A 556 19.72 -9.86 -34.12
C MET A 556 19.77 -11.20 -33.37
N ARG A 557 19.34 -11.23 -32.11
CA ARG A 557 19.08 -12.49 -31.40
C ARG A 557 17.84 -13.18 -31.98
N ALA A 558 17.92 -14.50 -32.12
CA ALA A 558 16.81 -15.32 -32.57
C ALA A 558 16.15 -15.97 -31.34
N ALA A 559 14.84 -15.79 -31.19
CA ALA A 559 14.09 -16.32 -30.08
C ALA A 559 12.79 -16.96 -30.57
N VAL A 560 12.28 -17.91 -29.78
CA VAL A 560 11.05 -18.65 -30.14
C VAL A 560 10.01 -18.55 -29.02
N ALA A 561 8.77 -18.28 -29.39
CA ALA A 561 7.62 -18.24 -28.52
C ALA A 561 6.72 -19.45 -28.73
N CYS A 562 6.00 -19.85 -27.69
CA CYS A 562 4.96 -20.88 -27.80
C CYS A 562 3.74 -20.56 -26.94
N LYS A 563 2.56 -20.89 -27.45
CA LYS A 563 1.29 -20.77 -26.74
C LYS A 563 1.27 -21.65 -25.48
N PRO A 564 0.40 -21.35 -24.50
CA PRO A 564 0.27 -22.16 -23.29
C PRO A 564 0.08 -23.66 -23.60
N SER A 565 -0.80 -23.98 -24.56
CA SER A 565 -1.16 -25.34 -24.97
C SER A 565 -0.13 -26.06 -25.85
N THR A 566 0.84 -25.35 -26.43
CA THR A 566 1.84 -25.95 -27.33
C THR A 566 2.90 -26.72 -26.55
N SER A 567 3.04 -28.02 -26.80
CA SER A 567 4.04 -28.87 -26.15
C SER A 567 5.45 -28.59 -26.68
N CYS A 568 6.43 -28.41 -25.79
CA CYS A 568 7.85 -28.31 -26.18
C CYS A 568 8.40 -29.62 -26.78
N GLU A 569 7.85 -30.77 -26.38
CA GLU A 569 8.30 -32.08 -26.86
C GLU A 569 7.97 -32.30 -28.34
N THR A 570 6.82 -31.82 -28.80
CA THR A 570 6.31 -32.10 -30.15
C THR A 570 6.38 -30.91 -31.10
N SER A 571 6.74 -29.72 -30.62
CA SER A 571 6.77 -28.49 -31.43
C SER A 571 8.09 -28.25 -32.16
N GLY A 572 9.14 -29.01 -31.84
CA GLY A 572 10.50 -28.80 -32.39
C GLY A 572 11.31 -27.72 -31.69
N ILE A 573 10.82 -27.16 -30.57
CA ILE A 573 11.59 -26.18 -29.76
C ILE A 573 12.90 -26.78 -29.26
N TYR A 574 12.87 -28.04 -28.79
CA TYR A 574 14.08 -28.71 -28.33
C TYR A 574 15.12 -28.87 -29.44
N ASP A 575 14.71 -29.14 -30.67
CA ASP A 575 15.64 -29.25 -31.80
C ASP A 575 16.33 -27.90 -32.06
N LEU A 576 15.58 -26.79 -32.02
CA LEU A 576 16.16 -25.45 -32.17
C LEU A 576 17.15 -25.12 -31.05
N CYS A 577 16.89 -25.57 -29.82
CA CYS A 577 17.79 -25.39 -28.69
C CYS A 577 19.03 -26.29 -28.78
N ASP A 578 18.86 -27.56 -29.13
CA ASP A 578 19.93 -28.55 -29.27
C ASP A 578 20.89 -28.18 -30.43
N GLU A 579 20.36 -27.56 -31.49
CA GLU A 579 21.14 -26.97 -32.60
C GLU A 579 21.70 -25.57 -32.27
N ASN A 580 21.46 -25.05 -31.07
CA ASN A 580 21.88 -23.73 -30.59
C ASN A 580 21.44 -22.59 -31.54
N LEU A 581 20.25 -22.70 -32.12
CA LEU A 581 19.69 -21.73 -33.07
C LEU A 581 18.89 -20.60 -32.40
N VAL A 582 18.46 -20.80 -31.16
CA VAL A 582 17.68 -19.82 -30.39
C VAL A 582 18.42 -19.40 -29.12
N ASP A 583 18.32 -18.11 -28.80
CA ASP A 583 18.95 -17.44 -27.67
C ASP A 583 17.98 -17.30 -26.48
N MET A 584 16.67 -17.42 -26.73
CA MET A 584 15.62 -17.30 -25.72
C MET A 584 14.37 -18.09 -26.13
N ILE A 585 13.66 -18.64 -25.14
CA ILE A 585 12.37 -19.29 -25.31
C ILE A 585 11.33 -18.53 -24.49
N LEU A 586 10.32 -17.97 -25.16
CA LEU A 586 9.19 -17.29 -24.54
C LEU A 586 8.02 -18.27 -24.37
N CYS A 587 7.79 -18.71 -23.15
CA CYS A 587 6.59 -19.48 -22.81
C CYS A 587 5.46 -18.51 -22.45
N LEU A 588 4.46 -18.34 -23.33
CA LEU A 588 3.36 -17.44 -23.02
C LEU A 588 2.53 -17.98 -21.85
N SER A 589 2.18 -17.09 -20.93
CA SER A 589 1.34 -17.39 -19.77
C SER A 589 -0.16 -17.22 -20.01
N VAL A 590 -0.54 -16.78 -21.21
CA VAL A 590 -1.91 -16.57 -21.71
C VAL A 590 -1.93 -16.81 -23.22
N GLU A 591 -3.11 -16.89 -23.83
CA GLU A 591 -3.19 -16.96 -25.30
C GLU A 591 -2.73 -15.64 -25.95
N PRO A 592 -1.98 -15.67 -27.06
CA PRO A 592 -1.48 -14.45 -27.69
C PRO A 592 -2.65 -13.62 -28.28
N GLY A 593 -2.48 -12.29 -28.28
CA GLY A 593 -3.40 -11.35 -28.92
C GLY A 593 -4.03 -10.32 -27.96
N PHE A 594 -4.29 -10.67 -26.70
CA PHE A 594 -4.96 -9.76 -25.76
C PHE A 594 -4.19 -9.59 -24.45
N GLY A 595 -4.04 -8.33 -24.01
CA GLY A 595 -3.58 -8.00 -22.66
C GLY A 595 -4.67 -8.20 -21.59
N GLY A 596 -4.27 -8.29 -20.32
CA GLY A 596 -5.19 -8.36 -19.17
C GLY A 596 -5.83 -9.73 -18.92
N GLN A 597 -5.43 -10.76 -19.67
CA GLN A 597 -5.85 -12.15 -19.42
C GLN A 597 -5.28 -12.69 -18.11
N ALA A 598 -6.01 -13.60 -17.47
CA ALA A 598 -5.57 -14.26 -16.25
C ALA A 598 -4.40 -15.21 -16.52
N PHE A 599 -3.35 -15.13 -15.70
CA PHE A 599 -2.19 -16.01 -15.76
C PHE A 599 -2.58 -17.49 -15.69
N MET A 600 -2.08 -18.32 -16.61
CA MET A 600 -2.33 -19.76 -16.67
C MET A 600 -1.21 -20.53 -15.97
N PRO A 601 -1.38 -21.03 -14.73
CA PRO A 601 -0.27 -21.59 -13.93
C PRO A 601 0.37 -22.84 -14.53
N SER A 602 -0.35 -23.58 -15.37
CA SER A 602 0.14 -24.78 -16.04
C SER A 602 1.37 -24.53 -16.92
N VAL A 603 1.61 -23.29 -17.38
CA VAL A 603 2.82 -22.98 -18.16
C VAL A 603 4.11 -23.10 -17.34
N LEU A 604 4.05 -22.99 -16.01
CA LEU A 604 5.24 -23.03 -15.15
C LEU A 604 5.96 -24.39 -15.24
N ASP A 605 5.23 -25.47 -15.47
CA ASP A 605 5.83 -26.80 -15.64
C ASP A 605 6.69 -26.88 -16.91
N LYS A 606 6.25 -26.21 -17.99
CA LYS A 606 7.02 -26.06 -19.23
C LYS A 606 8.31 -25.28 -18.99
N VAL A 607 8.24 -24.16 -18.26
CA VAL A 607 9.42 -23.34 -17.92
C VAL A 607 10.42 -24.14 -17.08
N ARG A 608 9.95 -24.92 -16.11
CA ARG A 608 10.80 -25.79 -15.28
C ARG A 608 11.49 -26.86 -16.12
N ALA A 609 10.76 -27.52 -17.02
CA ALA A 609 11.31 -28.54 -17.90
C ALA A 609 12.39 -27.96 -18.84
N LEU A 610 12.14 -26.80 -19.43
CA LEU A 610 13.11 -26.11 -20.30
C LEU A 610 14.36 -25.71 -19.53
N ARG A 611 14.24 -25.10 -18.34
CA ARG A 611 15.39 -24.75 -17.50
C ARG A 611 16.18 -25.96 -16.99
N ALA A 612 15.51 -27.08 -16.73
CA ALA A 612 16.19 -28.30 -16.31
C ALA A 612 17.04 -28.90 -17.45
N ARG A 613 16.56 -28.77 -18.70
CA ARG A 613 17.26 -29.28 -19.89
C ARG A 613 18.32 -28.32 -20.42
N TYR A 614 18.10 -27.01 -20.30
CA TYR A 614 18.99 -25.93 -20.74
C TYR A 614 19.20 -24.92 -19.60
N PRO A 615 20.11 -25.21 -18.65
CA PRO A 615 20.29 -24.42 -17.43
C PRO A 615 21.00 -23.07 -17.62
#